data_AF-A0A836QF88-F1
#
_entry.id   AF-A0A836QF88-F1
#
_cell.length_a   1.000
_cell.length_b   1.000
_cell.length_c   1.000
_cell.angle_alpha   90.00
_cell.angle_beta   90.00
_cell.angle_gamma   90.00
#
_symmetry.space_group_name_H-M   'P 1'
#
loop_
_entity.id
_entity.type
_entity.pdbx_description
1 polymer ?
#
loop_
_entity_poly.entity_id
_entity_poly.type
_entity_poly.pdbx_seq_one_letter_code
_entity_poly.pdbx_strand_id
1 'polypeptide(L)' 'MSVKAEDRKGVLLALSCTSCHGTHGLSPGAMPTLYGKSLEYIEQTMQEYKSDNRPSTIMHRIAKGYTLE' A
#
# COMPACT_ATOMS: atom_id res chain seq x y z
N MET A 1 -0.66 8.33 -21.84
CA MET A 1 -1.42 7.63 -20.78
C MET A 1 -2.42 8.59 -20.15
N SER A 2 -3.72 8.41 -20.39
CA SER A 2 -4.77 9.23 -19.76
C SER A 2 -5.16 8.60 -18.43
N VAL A 3 -4.56 9.09 -17.34
CA VAL A 3 -4.86 8.70 -15.96
C VAL A 3 -6.16 9.38 -15.54
N LYS A 4 -7.21 8.60 -15.22
CA LYS A 4 -8.51 9.12 -14.77
C LYS A 4 -8.37 9.81 -13.41
N ALA A 5 -9.34 10.64 -13.01
CA ALA A 5 -9.25 11.39 -11.75
C ALA A 5 -9.17 10.46 -10.52
N GLU A 6 -9.88 9.33 -10.55
CA GLU A 6 -9.79 8.26 -9.56
C GLU A 6 -8.40 7.63 -9.50
N ASP A 7 -7.79 7.39 -10.66
CA ASP A 7 -6.41 6.88 -10.74
C ASP A 7 -5.40 7.86 -10.11
N ARG A 8 -5.66 9.19 -10.18
CA ARG A 8 -4.78 10.18 -9.56
C ARG A 8 -4.83 10.15 -8.03
N LYS A 9 -6.00 9.92 -7.42
CA LYS A 9 -6.11 9.80 -5.95
C LYS A 9 -5.28 8.62 -5.46
N GLY A 10 -5.39 7.47 -6.13
CA GLY A 10 -4.58 6.29 -5.83
C GLY A 10 -3.07 6.55 -5.96
N VAL A 11 -2.66 7.23 -7.05
CA VAL A 11 -1.26 7.62 -7.25
C VAL A 11 -0.75 8.55 -6.14
N LEU A 12 -1.53 9.56 -5.75
CA LEU A 12 -1.15 10.51 -4.69
C LEU A 12 -0.99 9.82 -3.33
N LEU A 13 -1.90 8.92 -2.96
CA LEU A 13 -1.80 8.14 -1.72
C LEU A 13 -0.57 7.22 -1.75
N ALA A 14 -0.30 6.58 -2.89
CA ALA A 14 0.83 5.68 -3.07
C ALA A 14 2.21 6.36 -2.90
N LEU A 15 2.31 7.68 -3.09
CA LEU A 15 3.57 8.42 -2.86
C LEU A 15 4.05 8.27 -1.42
N SER A 16 3.14 8.27 -0.44
CA SER A 16 3.50 8.09 0.97
C SER A 16 4.17 6.74 1.26
N CYS A 17 3.82 5.71 0.49
CA CYS A 17 4.32 4.35 0.63
C CYS A 17 5.78 4.21 0.18
N THR A 18 6.24 5.06 -0.74
CA THR A 18 7.55 4.97 -1.38
C THR A 18 8.72 5.18 -0.42
N SER A 19 8.50 5.96 0.64
CA SER A 19 9.49 6.21 1.70
C SER A 19 9.97 4.92 2.39
N CYS A 20 9.11 3.91 2.45
CA CYS A 20 9.41 2.63 3.06
C CYS A 20 9.54 1.50 2.02
N HIS A 21 8.63 1.42 1.05
CA HIS A 21 8.59 0.32 0.09
C HIS A 21 9.38 0.57 -1.20
N GLY A 22 10.09 1.70 -1.27
CA GLY A 22 10.88 2.11 -2.42
C GLY A 22 10.05 2.69 -3.56
N THR A 23 10.74 3.32 -4.51
CA THR A 23 10.13 3.91 -5.69
C THR A 23 9.45 2.83 -6.53
N HIS A 24 8.23 3.09 -6.99
CA HIS A 24 7.38 2.10 -7.67
C HIS A 24 7.12 0.81 -6.86
N GLY A 25 7.30 0.84 -5.54
CA GLY A 25 7.14 -0.32 -4.68
C GLY A 25 8.28 -1.34 -4.79
N LEU A 26 9.42 -0.97 -5.38
CA LEU A 26 10.63 -1.78 -5.44
C LEU A 26 11.52 -1.49 -4.23
N SER A 27 11.42 -2.32 -3.20
CA SER A 27 12.15 -2.11 -1.96
C SER A 27 13.63 -2.51 -2.10
N PRO A 28 14.57 -1.75 -1.51
CA PRO A 28 16.00 -2.10 -1.48
C PRO A 28 16.35 -3.19 -0.46
N GLY A 29 15.41 -3.66 0.36
CA GLY A 29 15.57 -4.90 1.14
C GLY A 29 14.96 -4.92 2.54
N ALA A 30 14.91 -3.78 3.24
CA ALA A 30 14.40 -3.76 4.62
C ALA A 30 12.88 -3.94 4.71
N MET A 31 12.16 -3.52 3.67
CA MET A 31 10.70 -3.60 3.56
C MET A 31 10.32 -4.58 2.45
N PRO A 32 9.12 -5.17 2.47
CA PRO A 32 8.67 -6.02 1.38
C PRO A 32 8.41 -5.20 0.11
N THR A 33 8.81 -5.74 -1.04
CA THR A 33 8.47 -5.19 -2.37
C THR A 33 6.97 -5.31 -2.61
N LEU A 34 6.36 -4.22 -3.08
CA LEU A 34 4.95 -4.14 -3.47
C LEU A 34 4.73 -4.37 -4.97
N TYR A 35 5.75 -4.07 -5.79
CA TYR A 35 5.71 -4.26 -7.23
C TYR A 35 5.34 -5.70 -7.62
N GLY A 36 4.47 -5.84 -8.60
CA GLY A 36 4.04 -7.14 -9.13
C GLY A 36 2.98 -7.88 -8.29
N LYS A 37 2.57 -7.33 -7.14
CA LYS A 37 1.41 -7.85 -6.39
C LYS A 37 0.12 -7.44 -7.07
N SER A 38 -0.87 -8.33 -7.06
CA SER A 38 -2.19 -8.01 -7.60
C SER A 38 -2.90 -6.96 -6.74
N LEU A 39 -3.90 -6.30 -7.32
CA LEU A 39 -4.73 -5.34 -6.60
C LEU A 39 -5.40 -6.01 -5.40
N GLU A 40 -6.00 -7.18 -5.63
CA GLU A 40 -6.71 -7.96 -4.61
C GLU A 40 -5.79 -8.33 -3.45
N TYR A 41 -4.53 -8.70 -3.75
CA TYR A 41 -3.56 -9.02 -2.70
C TYR A 41 -3.27 -7.79 -1.83
N ILE A 42 -3.08 -6.62 -2.43
CA ILE A 42 -2.79 -5.39 -1.69
C ILE A 42 -4.00 -4.98 -0.86
N GLU A 43 -5.20 -5.00 -1.43
CA GLU A 43 -6.44 -4.67 -0.72
C GLU A 43 -6.68 -5.60 0.46
N GLN A 44 -6.61 -6.92 0.24
CA GLN A 44 -6.78 -7.91 1.31
C GLN A 44 -5.72 -7.73 2.40
N THR A 45 -4.44 -7.57 2.02
CA THR A 45 -3.35 -7.36 2.98
C THR A 45 -3.56 -6.10 3.81
N MET A 46 -4.02 -5.01 3.20
CA MET A 46 -4.33 -3.76 3.92
C MET A 46 -5.51 -3.94 4.88
N GLN A 47 -6.54 -4.70 4.50
CA GLN A 47 -7.66 -5.04 5.38
C GLN A 47 -7.20 -5.87 6.58
N GLU A 48 -6.38 -6.89 6.34
CA GLU A 48 -5.83 -7.75 7.40
C GLU A 48 -4.97 -6.96 8.39
N TYR A 49 -4.18 -5.99 7.92
CA TYR A 49 -3.44 -5.09 8.81
C TYR A 49 -4.38 -4.15 9.58
N LYS A 50 -5.43 -3.63 8.93
CA LYS A 50 -6.39 -2.73 9.56
C LYS A 50 -7.19 -3.41 10.68
N SER A 51 -7.55 -4.68 10.50
CA SER A 51 -8.27 -5.48 11.49
C SER A 51 -7.37 -6.16 12.52
N ASP A 52 -6.06 -5.89 12.49
CA ASP A 52 -5.05 -6.57 13.31
C ASP A 52 -5.00 -8.11 13.14
N ASN A 53 -5.61 -8.65 12.07
CA ASN A 53 -5.60 -10.08 11.75
C ASN A 53 -4.25 -10.55 11.18
N ARG A 54 -3.43 -9.62 10.69
CA ARG A 54 -2.08 -9.90 10.22
C ARG A 54 -1.05 -9.17 11.07
N PRO A 55 -0.07 -9.89 11.66
CA PRO A 55 0.94 -9.27 12.49
C PRO A 55 1.82 -8.32 11.66
N SER A 56 2.12 -7.15 12.24
CA SER A 56 3.02 -6.17 11.64
C SER A 56 3.66 -5.28 12.69
N THR A 57 4.85 -4.76 12.40
CA THR A 57 5.52 -3.79 13.27
C THR A 57 4.88 -2.41 13.20
N ILE A 58 4.49 -1.95 12.01
CA ILE A 58 3.94 -0.61 11.80
C ILE A 58 2.68 -0.57 10.92
N MET A 59 2.52 -1.54 10.00
CA MET A 59 1.47 -1.48 8.98
C MET A 59 0.06 -1.49 9.55
N HIS A 60 -0.19 -2.07 10.72
CA HIS A 60 -1.47 -2.01 11.41
C HIS A 60 -1.90 -0.56 11.73
N ARG A 61 -0.95 0.32 12.10
CA ARG A 61 -1.22 1.75 12.34
C ARG A 61 -1.44 2.49 11.03
N ILE A 62 -0.61 2.19 10.02
CA ILE A 62 -0.71 2.82 8.70
C ILE A 62 -2.05 2.48 8.03
N ALA A 63 -2.42 1.20 7.99
CA ALA A 63 -3.63 0.71 7.34
C ALA A 63 -4.92 1.27 7.97
N LYS A 64 -4.94 1.55 9.27
CA LYS A 64 -6.07 2.19 9.96
C LYS A 64 -6.35 3.62 9.46
N GLY A 65 -5.36 4.29 8.86
CA GLY A 65 -5.51 5.61 8.24
C GLY A 65 -6.14 5.61 6.84
N TYR A 66 -6.41 4.43 6.25
CA TYR A 66 -6.97 4.30 4.91
C TYR A 66 -8.38 3.68 4.92
N THR A 67 -9.19 4.05 3.93
CA THR A 67 -10.50 3.46 3.61
C THR A 67 -10.43 2.84 2.22
N LEU A 68 -11.29 1.85 1.95
CA LEU A 68 -11.35 1.11 0.67
C LEU A 68 -12.22 1.84 -0.37
N GLU A 69 -12.17 3.17 -0.37
CA GLU A 69 -13.07 4.05 -1.13
C GLU A 69 -12.42 4.68 -2.36
#